data_AF-A0A523PKT2-F1
#
_entry.id   AF-A0A523PKT2-F1
#
_cell.length_a   1.000
_cell.length_b   1.000
_cell.length_c   1.000
_cell.angle_alpha   90.00
_cell.angle_beta   90.00
_cell.angle_gamma   90.00
#
_symmetry.space_group_name_H-M   'P 1'
#
loop_
_entity.id
_entity.type
_entity.pdbx_description
1 polymer ?
#
loop_
_entity_poly.entity_id
_entity_poly.type
_entity_poly.pdbx_seq_one_letter_code
_entity_poly.pdbx_strand_id
1 'polypeptide(L)'
;GIFILRRVETYAGACHILVAGDDEAADARVAAVRAGLAEGVPFGELAAEYSDEKDTKDRGGQLQIFERGRSDRLLKRAAFEAEVGEVVGPIDSPMGRHFLKRVAIAEMDSALREIKWIRARGILVAYEGAWGARFELKRTQAEAKAIALDLYAQVVGGEGMSAVATLFNDDLGGRQRAGDLGWIHRDNPDLPYFMDRLFLEPPGWLSEPFPTSAGYVILKRER
;
A
#
# COMPACT_ATOMS: atom_id res chain seq x y z
N GLY A 1 -30.82 -28.22 17.70
CA GLY A 1 -30.71 -26.90 17.04
C GLY A 1 -30.00 -27.09 15.72
N ILE A 2 -30.47 -26.43 14.66
CA ILE A 2 -29.82 -26.47 13.34
C ILE A 2 -28.62 -25.52 13.41
N PHE A 3 -27.41 -26.03 13.24
CA PHE A 3 -26.22 -25.20 13.08
C PHE A 3 -26.08 -24.85 11.60
N ILE A 4 -26.32 -23.59 11.24
CA ILE A 4 -25.96 -23.10 9.90
C ILE A 4 -24.45 -22.84 9.92
N LEU A 5 -23.69 -23.75 9.32
CA LEU A 5 -22.27 -23.53 9.05
C LEU A 5 -22.16 -22.50 7.90
N ARG A 6 -22.08 -21.21 8.24
CA ARG A 6 -21.74 -20.18 7.25
C ARG A 6 -20.29 -20.41 6.85
N ARG A 7 -20.04 -20.82 5.60
CA ARG A 7 -18.70 -20.90 5.04
C ARG A 7 -18.09 -19.49 5.12
N VAL A 8 -17.07 -19.34 5.94
CA VAL A 8 -16.31 -18.10 5.99
C VAL A 8 -15.46 -18.07 4.73
N GLU A 9 -15.78 -17.14 3.81
CA GLU A 9 -14.98 -16.96 2.61
C GLU A 9 -13.57 -16.48 2.97
N THR A 10 -12.56 -17.18 2.46
CA THR A 10 -11.15 -16.85 2.66
C THR A 10 -10.69 -15.72 1.74
N TYR A 11 -11.27 -15.63 0.54
CA TYR A 11 -10.85 -14.71 -0.51
C TYR A 11 -12.01 -13.84 -1.01
N ALA A 12 -11.63 -12.69 -1.54
CA ALA A 12 -12.54 -11.65 -1.97
C ALA A 12 -12.02 -10.91 -3.20
N GLY A 13 -12.60 -11.16 -4.38
CA GLY A 13 -12.30 -10.41 -5.59
C GLY A 13 -13.03 -9.07 -5.59
N ALA A 14 -12.33 -7.97 -5.88
CA ALA A 14 -12.96 -6.65 -5.94
C ALA A 14 -12.47 -5.84 -7.14
N CYS A 15 -13.41 -5.13 -7.78
CA CYS A 15 -13.13 -4.00 -8.65
C CYS A 15 -13.38 -2.68 -7.92
N HIS A 16 -12.77 -1.60 -8.38
CA HIS A 16 -12.73 -0.32 -7.69
C HIS A 16 -12.81 0.87 -8.65
N ILE A 17 -13.43 1.95 -8.18
CA ILE A 17 -13.40 3.29 -8.76
C ILE A 17 -13.03 4.25 -7.63
N LEU A 18 -11.89 4.93 -7.75
CA LEU A 18 -11.54 6.10 -6.96
C LEU A 18 -11.95 7.37 -7.70
N VAL A 19 -12.74 8.23 -7.07
CA VAL A 19 -12.88 9.64 -7.44
C VAL A 19 -12.13 10.47 -6.40
N ALA A 20 -11.00 11.04 -6.80
CA ALA A 20 -10.15 11.82 -5.92
C ALA A 20 -10.66 13.26 -5.77
N GLY A 21 -10.41 13.85 -4.60
CA GLY A 21 -10.82 15.20 -4.25
C GLY A 21 -12.20 15.29 -3.60
N ASP A 22 -12.49 16.48 -3.06
CA ASP A 22 -13.68 16.83 -2.29
C ASP A 22 -14.35 18.11 -2.81
N ASP A 23 -14.05 18.50 -4.05
CA ASP A 23 -14.64 19.66 -4.72
C ASP A 23 -15.91 19.31 -5.53
N GLU A 24 -16.56 20.36 -6.08
CA GLU A 24 -17.76 20.22 -6.91
C GLU A 24 -17.53 19.35 -8.15
N ALA A 25 -16.31 19.31 -8.68
CA ALA A 25 -15.97 18.47 -9.83
C ALA A 25 -15.89 16.99 -9.43
N ALA A 26 -15.36 16.67 -8.25
CA ALA A 26 -15.41 15.34 -7.67
C ALA A 26 -16.86 14.93 -7.36
N ASP A 27 -17.69 15.85 -6.83
CA ASP A 27 -19.12 15.60 -6.58
C ASP A 27 -19.89 15.24 -7.85
N ALA A 28 -19.67 16.00 -8.92
CA ALA A 28 -20.30 15.73 -10.21
C ALA A 28 -19.90 14.36 -10.76
N ARG A 29 -18.62 13.97 -10.65
CA ARG A 29 -18.13 12.65 -11.08
C ARG A 29 -18.71 11.52 -10.23
N VAL A 30 -18.82 11.70 -8.91
CA VAL A 30 -19.47 10.74 -8.02
C VAL A 30 -20.95 10.57 -8.38
N ALA A 31 -21.66 11.65 -8.70
CA ALA A 31 -23.03 11.60 -9.17
C ALA A 31 -23.16 10.84 -10.50
N ALA A 32 -22.24 11.08 -11.45
CA ALA A 32 -22.20 10.38 -12.73
C ALA A 32 -21.98 8.87 -12.56
N VAL A 33 -21.05 8.45 -11.69
CA VAL A 33 -20.83 7.03 -11.37
C VAL A 33 -22.11 6.40 -10.80
N ARG A 34 -22.78 7.06 -9.85
CA ARG A 34 -24.05 6.55 -9.29
C ARG A 34 -25.15 6.42 -10.35
N ALA A 35 -25.29 7.40 -11.23
CA ALA A 35 -26.28 7.37 -12.30
C ALA A 35 -26.00 6.20 -13.26
N GLY A 36 -24.76 6.05 -13.72
CA GLY A 36 -24.37 4.94 -14.58
C GLY A 36 -24.59 3.57 -13.93
N LEU A 37 -24.29 3.43 -12.64
CA LEU A 37 -24.58 2.19 -11.89
C LEU A 37 -26.09 1.90 -11.83
N ALA A 38 -26.93 2.91 -11.65
CA ALA A 38 -28.39 2.76 -11.61
C ALA A 38 -28.98 2.40 -12.98
N GLU A 39 -28.36 2.87 -14.06
CA GLU A 39 -28.71 2.53 -15.44
C GLU A 39 -28.16 1.17 -15.91
N GLY A 40 -27.32 0.52 -15.08
CA GLY A 40 -26.73 -0.77 -15.39
C GLY A 40 -25.51 -0.70 -16.31
N VAL A 41 -24.86 0.47 -16.44
CA VAL A 41 -23.59 0.62 -17.16
C VAL A 41 -22.54 -0.32 -16.55
N PRO A 42 -21.79 -1.08 -17.36
CA PRO A 42 -20.77 -1.98 -16.84
C PRO A 42 -19.76 -1.26 -15.95
N PHE A 43 -19.49 -1.82 -14.77
CA PHE A 43 -18.60 -1.22 -13.77
C PHE A 43 -17.21 -0.87 -14.34
N GLY A 44 -16.67 -1.73 -15.22
CA GLY A 44 -15.39 -1.50 -15.86
C GLY A 44 -15.37 -0.28 -16.80
N GLU A 45 -16.49 0.06 -17.43
CA GLU A 45 -16.61 1.27 -18.27
C GLU A 45 -16.64 2.52 -17.39
N LEU A 46 -17.40 2.49 -16.29
CA LEU A 46 -17.41 3.58 -15.30
C LEU A 46 -16.03 3.76 -14.65
N ALA A 47 -15.30 2.67 -14.40
CA ALA A 47 -13.93 2.73 -13.91
C ALA A 47 -13.00 3.38 -14.95
N ALA A 48 -13.08 2.94 -16.21
CA ALA A 48 -12.30 3.49 -17.30
C ALA A 48 -12.56 4.98 -17.51
N GLU A 49 -13.78 5.45 -17.34
CA GLU A 49 -14.14 6.86 -17.52
C GLU A 49 -13.78 7.71 -16.30
N TYR A 50 -14.30 7.35 -15.13
CA TYR A 50 -14.34 8.23 -13.96
C TYR A 50 -13.23 8.00 -12.94
N SER A 51 -12.52 6.87 -12.99
CA SER A 51 -11.51 6.60 -11.95
C SER A 51 -10.23 7.40 -12.15
N ASP A 52 -9.75 7.95 -11.03
CA ASP A 52 -8.44 8.58 -10.87
C ASP A 52 -7.34 7.55 -10.49
N GLU A 53 -7.70 6.30 -10.19
CA GLU A 53 -6.72 5.23 -9.94
C GLU A 53 -6.25 4.62 -11.26
N LYS A 54 -5.13 5.16 -11.77
CA LYS A 54 -4.58 4.79 -13.07
C LYS A 54 -4.33 3.29 -13.24
N ASP A 55 -3.82 2.61 -12.22
CA ASP A 55 -3.41 1.21 -12.29
C ASP A 55 -4.60 0.24 -12.46
N THR A 56 -5.79 0.61 -11.99
CA THR A 56 -7.00 -0.24 -12.07
C THR A 56 -7.90 0.16 -13.23
N LYS A 57 -7.92 1.44 -13.61
CA LYS A 57 -8.65 2.01 -14.75
C LYS A 57 -8.48 1.20 -16.04
N ASP A 58 -7.23 0.84 -16.37
CA ASP A 58 -6.89 0.15 -17.64
C ASP A 58 -7.24 -1.36 -17.65
N ARG A 59 -7.68 -1.90 -16.51
CA ARG A 59 -8.07 -3.32 -16.35
C ARG A 59 -9.47 -3.49 -15.79
N GLY A 60 -10.40 -2.63 -16.23
CA GLY A 60 -11.82 -2.69 -15.84
C GLY A 60 -12.07 -2.49 -14.35
N GLY A 61 -11.19 -1.74 -13.69
CA GLY A 61 -11.24 -1.47 -12.26
C GLY A 61 -10.76 -2.61 -11.38
N GLN A 62 -10.22 -3.72 -11.90
CA GLN A 62 -9.80 -4.84 -11.05
C GLN A 62 -8.73 -4.39 -10.03
N LEU A 63 -9.10 -4.37 -8.75
CA LEU A 63 -8.25 -3.85 -7.69
C LEU A 63 -7.35 -4.95 -7.15
N GLN A 64 -7.96 -5.96 -6.53
CA GLN A 64 -7.23 -6.98 -5.78
C GLN A 64 -8.15 -8.19 -5.50
N ILE A 65 -7.54 -9.38 -5.43
CA ILE A 65 -8.13 -10.54 -4.74
C ILE A 65 -7.61 -10.50 -3.30
N PHE A 66 -8.42 -9.96 -2.40
CA PHE A 66 -8.10 -9.87 -0.98
C PHE A 66 -8.15 -11.24 -0.29
N GLU A 67 -7.34 -11.39 0.74
CA GLU A 67 -7.32 -12.57 1.62
C GLU A 67 -7.65 -12.16 3.05
N ARG A 68 -8.68 -12.77 3.65
CA ARG A 68 -9.20 -12.39 4.98
C ARG A 68 -8.07 -12.35 6.01
N GLY A 69 -7.95 -11.25 6.75
CA GLY A 69 -6.87 -11.05 7.71
C GLY A 69 -7.28 -10.16 8.88
N ARG A 70 -6.34 -9.87 9.79
CA ARG A 70 -6.60 -8.96 10.92
C ARG A 70 -6.64 -7.49 10.50
N SER A 71 -6.01 -7.16 9.38
CA SER A 71 -5.87 -5.79 8.86
C SER A 71 -6.81 -5.55 7.66
N ASP A 72 -8.09 -5.88 7.82
CA ASP A 72 -9.11 -5.62 6.80
C ASP A 72 -9.42 -4.12 6.75
N ARG A 73 -8.61 -3.38 5.99
CA ARG A 73 -8.80 -1.96 5.70
C ARG A 73 -10.14 -1.73 4.98
N LEU A 74 -10.60 -0.48 4.99
CA LEU A 74 -11.88 0.02 4.44
C LEU A 74 -12.43 -0.78 3.24
N LEU A 75 -11.70 -0.84 2.12
CA LEU A 75 -12.14 -1.51 0.88
C LEU A 75 -12.18 -3.04 1.00
N LYS A 76 -11.21 -3.62 1.70
CA LYS A 76 -11.13 -5.07 1.92
C LYS A 76 -12.29 -5.56 2.78
N ARG A 77 -12.63 -4.79 3.83
CA ARG A 77 -13.81 -5.05 4.65
C ARG A 77 -15.08 -5.00 3.82
N ALA A 78 -15.29 -3.94 3.03
CA ALA A 78 -16.43 -3.81 2.14
C ALA A 78 -16.53 -5.01 1.16
N ALA A 79 -15.41 -5.44 0.60
CA ALA A 79 -15.38 -6.61 -0.29
C ALA A 79 -15.86 -7.89 0.41
N PHE A 80 -15.55 -8.10 1.69
CA PHE A 80 -15.98 -9.29 2.44
C PHE A 80 -17.40 -9.20 3.01
N GLU A 81 -17.95 -7.99 3.15
CA GLU A 81 -19.32 -7.76 3.62
C GLU A 81 -20.34 -7.83 2.47
N ALA A 82 -19.92 -7.50 1.24
CA ALA A 82 -20.75 -7.48 0.04
C ALA A 82 -21.00 -8.88 -0.58
N GLU A 83 -22.17 -9.06 -1.19
CA GLU A 83 -22.49 -10.21 -2.02
C GLU A 83 -21.83 -10.15 -3.40
N VAL A 84 -21.61 -11.29 -4.05
CA VAL A 84 -21.02 -11.30 -5.41
C VAL A 84 -21.94 -10.58 -6.40
N GLY A 85 -21.38 -9.56 -7.07
CA GLY A 85 -22.10 -8.66 -7.97
C GLY A 85 -22.52 -7.34 -7.33
N GLU A 86 -22.56 -7.26 -6.00
CA GLU A 86 -22.94 -6.06 -5.26
C GLU A 86 -21.87 -4.96 -5.40
N VAL A 87 -22.35 -3.70 -5.46
CA VAL A 87 -21.52 -2.51 -5.44
C VAL A 87 -21.73 -1.76 -4.12
N VAL A 88 -20.65 -1.57 -3.38
CA VAL A 88 -20.61 -0.80 -2.13
C VAL A 88 -20.00 0.58 -2.41
N GLY A 89 -20.63 1.62 -1.90
CA GLY A 89 -20.07 2.98 -1.90
C GLY A 89 -21.07 4.06 -2.28
N PRO A 90 -20.60 5.32 -2.37
CA PRO A 90 -19.25 5.78 -2.14
C PRO A 90 -18.85 5.58 -0.68
N ILE A 91 -17.61 5.16 -0.47
CA ILE A 91 -16.98 5.06 0.84
C ILE A 91 -15.96 6.19 0.92
N ASP A 92 -16.02 7.02 1.96
CA ASP A 92 -15.13 8.17 2.11
C ASP A 92 -13.76 7.77 2.67
N SER A 93 -12.71 8.40 2.15
CA SER A 93 -11.36 8.34 2.69
C SER A 93 -10.61 9.66 2.46
N PRO A 94 -9.42 9.87 3.07
CA PRO A 94 -8.58 11.02 2.76
C PRO A 94 -8.16 11.14 1.29
N MET A 95 -8.26 10.06 0.50
CA MET A 95 -7.94 10.07 -0.93
C MET A 95 -9.14 10.49 -1.80
N GLY A 96 -10.35 10.56 -1.24
CA GLY A 96 -11.59 10.83 -1.96
C GLY A 96 -12.65 9.75 -1.70
N ARG A 97 -13.48 9.49 -2.71
CA ARG A 97 -14.63 8.59 -2.62
C ARG A 97 -14.45 7.34 -3.45
N HIS A 98 -14.76 6.20 -2.83
CA HIS A 98 -14.50 4.89 -3.39
C HIS A 98 -15.79 4.13 -3.69
N PHE A 99 -15.92 3.57 -4.88
CA PHE A 99 -16.92 2.54 -5.19
C PHE A 99 -16.22 1.21 -5.36
N LEU A 100 -16.77 0.16 -4.75
CA LEU A 100 -16.20 -1.17 -4.78
C LEU A 100 -17.24 -2.18 -5.23
N LYS A 101 -16.94 -2.93 -6.30
CA LYS A 101 -17.78 -4.04 -6.74
C LYS A 101 -17.17 -5.36 -6.29
N ARG A 102 -17.94 -6.18 -5.58
CA ARG A 102 -17.56 -7.58 -5.31
C ARG A 102 -17.73 -8.38 -6.59
N VAL A 103 -16.69 -9.12 -6.97
CA VAL A 103 -16.68 -9.96 -8.19
C VAL A 103 -16.26 -11.38 -7.85
N ALA A 104 -16.69 -12.34 -8.69
CA ALA A 104 -16.29 -13.72 -8.52
C ALA A 104 -14.78 -13.85 -8.74
N ILE A 105 -14.09 -14.63 -7.91
CA ILE A 105 -12.63 -14.79 -8.00
C ILE A 105 -12.21 -15.36 -9.37
N ALA A 106 -13.05 -16.19 -9.98
CA ALA A 106 -12.79 -16.76 -11.32
C ALA A 106 -12.78 -15.70 -12.44
N GLU A 107 -13.32 -14.51 -12.20
CA GLU A 107 -13.35 -13.38 -13.15
C GLU A 107 -12.18 -12.40 -12.93
N MET A 108 -11.39 -12.61 -11.87
CA MET A 108 -10.24 -11.77 -11.53
C MET A 108 -8.96 -12.34 -12.12
N ASP A 109 -8.03 -11.46 -12.51
CA ASP A 109 -6.67 -11.89 -12.76
C ASP A 109 -6.04 -12.42 -11.47
N SER A 110 -5.60 -13.69 -11.50
CA SER A 110 -4.95 -14.37 -10.38
C SER A 110 -3.67 -13.66 -9.90
N ALA A 111 -3.01 -12.88 -10.75
CA ALA A 111 -1.86 -12.07 -10.38
C ALA A 111 -2.21 -10.94 -9.41
N LEU A 112 -3.50 -10.56 -9.30
CA LEU A 112 -4.00 -9.55 -8.37
C LEU A 112 -4.21 -10.08 -6.95
N ARG A 113 -3.79 -11.31 -6.66
CA ARG A 113 -3.85 -11.86 -5.30
C ARG A 113 -3.02 -11.03 -4.33
N GLU A 114 -3.61 -10.74 -3.17
CA GLU A 114 -2.95 -9.99 -2.12
C GLU A 114 -1.61 -10.63 -1.75
N ILE A 115 -0.55 -9.84 -1.85
CA ILE A 115 0.79 -10.26 -1.47
C ILE A 115 0.89 -10.17 0.05
N LYS A 116 1.17 -11.31 0.68
CA LYS A 116 1.31 -11.43 2.15
C LYS A 116 2.74 -11.48 2.63
N TRP A 117 3.66 -11.92 1.78
CA TRP A 117 5.07 -12.02 2.08
C TRP A 117 5.86 -11.20 1.09
N ILE A 118 6.70 -10.32 1.62
CA ILE A 118 7.71 -9.58 0.86
C ILE A 118 9.07 -9.80 1.50
N ARG A 119 10.14 -9.51 0.77
CA ARG A 119 11.47 -9.30 1.37
C ARG A 119 11.88 -7.87 1.15
N ALA A 120 12.38 -7.21 2.18
CA ALA A 120 12.71 -5.78 2.11
C ALA A 120 14.09 -5.48 2.68
N ARG A 121 14.64 -4.34 2.25
CA ARG A 121 15.88 -3.76 2.77
C ARG A 121 15.61 -2.32 3.19
N GLY A 122 16.22 -1.89 4.30
CA GLY A 122 16.07 -0.54 4.83
C GLY A 122 17.41 0.12 5.14
N ILE A 123 17.46 1.44 4.98
CA ILE A 123 18.50 2.31 5.54
C ILE A 123 17.79 3.32 6.44
N LEU A 124 18.21 3.40 7.70
CA LEU A 124 17.82 4.45 8.63
C LEU A 124 18.94 5.49 8.71
N VAL A 125 18.59 6.77 8.59
CA VAL A 125 19.44 7.91 8.86
C VAL A 125 18.83 8.70 10.03
N ALA A 126 19.33 8.45 11.24
CA ALA A 126 18.85 9.06 12.46
C ALA A 126 19.38 10.50 12.64
N TYR A 127 18.79 11.26 13.56
CA TYR A 127 19.26 12.58 13.98
C TYR A 127 19.16 12.74 15.50
N GLU A 128 19.79 13.77 16.06
CA GLU A 128 19.78 14.04 17.50
C GLU A 128 18.33 14.18 18.02
N GLY A 129 17.98 13.37 19.03
CA GLY A 129 16.63 13.35 19.61
C GLY A 129 15.60 12.49 18.88
N ALA A 130 15.96 11.83 17.76
CA ALA A 130 15.08 10.83 17.15
C ALA A 130 14.91 9.60 18.04
N TRP A 131 13.79 8.89 17.91
CA TRP A 131 13.51 7.70 18.70
C TRP A 131 14.54 6.60 18.42
N GLY A 132 15.18 6.09 19.48
CA GLY A 132 16.24 5.09 19.36
C GLY A 132 17.59 5.64 18.87
N ALA A 133 17.73 6.95 18.67
CA ALA A 133 19.00 7.56 18.32
C ALA A 133 20.03 7.42 19.45
N ARG A 134 21.29 7.25 19.05
CA ARG A 134 22.43 7.23 19.96
C ARG A 134 22.63 8.60 20.60
N PHE A 135 23.00 8.64 21.87
CA PHE A 135 23.15 9.89 22.62
C PHE A 135 24.31 10.76 22.12
N GLU A 136 25.32 10.17 21.49
CA GLU A 136 26.43 10.91 20.87
C GLU A 136 26.08 11.49 19.49
N LEU A 137 24.90 11.19 18.95
CA LEU A 137 24.51 11.68 17.64
C LEU A 137 24.21 13.18 17.70
N LYS A 138 24.99 13.99 16.96
CA LYS A 138 24.88 15.46 16.94
C LYS A 138 24.36 16.05 15.63
N ARG A 139 24.05 15.20 14.65
CA ARG A 139 23.49 15.69 13.39
C ARG A 139 22.05 16.15 13.61
N THR A 140 21.72 17.29 13.03
CA THR A 140 20.39 17.85 12.97
C THR A 140 19.48 17.03 12.05
N GLN A 141 18.16 17.24 12.17
CA GLN A 141 17.20 16.63 11.25
C GLN A 141 17.43 17.03 9.79
N ALA A 142 17.85 18.27 9.53
CA ALA A 142 18.16 18.76 8.18
C ALA A 142 19.38 18.05 7.59
N GLU A 143 20.43 17.84 8.38
CA GLU A 143 21.61 17.08 7.96
C GLU A 143 21.28 15.60 7.72
N ALA A 144 20.46 14.98 8.57
CA ALA A 144 20.00 13.61 8.34
C ALA A 144 19.18 13.48 7.05
N LYS A 145 18.33 14.46 6.73
CA LYS A 145 17.61 14.51 5.45
C LYS A 145 18.58 14.59 4.28
N ALA A 146 19.58 15.49 4.35
CA ALA A 146 20.57 15.66 3.30
C ALA A 146 21.39 14.37 3.07
N ILE A 147 21.81 13.72 4.15
CA ILE A 147 22.50 12.42 4.09
C ILE A 147 21.58 11.37 3.43
N ALA A 148 20.32 11.25 3.86
CA ALA A 148 19.41 10.27 3.28
C ALA A 148 19.17 10.50 1.78
N LEU A 149 19.08 11.76 1.34
CA LEU A 149 18.98 12.10 -0.08
C LEU A 149 20.23 11.71 -0.87
N ASP A 150 21.41 11.92 -0.32
CA ASP A 150 22.68 11.50 -0.93
C ASP A 150 22.78 9.97 -1.04
N LEU A 151 22.48 9.24 0.03
CA LEU A 151 22.46 7.77 0.01
C LEU A 151 21.43 7.22 -0.98
N TYR A 152 20.25 7.85 -1.08
CA TYR A 152 19.26 7.50 -2.09
C TYR A 152 19.80 7.71 -3.51
N ALA A 153 20.45 8.85 -3.78
CA ALA A 153 21.04 9.15 -5.08
C ALA A 153 22.13 8.15 -5.48
N GLN A 154 22.96 7.70 -4.53
CA GLN A 154 23.95 6.63 -4.75
C GLN A 154 23.28 5.32 -5.20
N VAL A 155 22.20 4.91 -4.51
CA VAL A 155 21.46 3.68 -4.86
C VAL A 155 20.77 3.80 -6.21
N VAL A 156 20.16 4.95 -6.51
CA VAL A 156 19.60 5.24 -7.84
C VAL A 156 20.69 5.21 -8.93
N GLY A 157 21.89 5.69 -8.61
CA GLY A 157 23.08 5.64 -9.47
C GLY A 157 23.65 4.24 -9.70
N GLY A 158 23.06 3.20 -9.12
CA GLY A 158 23.45 1.81 -9.30
C GLY A 158 24.33 1.25 -8.18
N GLU A 159 24.64 2.01 -7.14
CA GLU A 159 25.31 1.47 -5.98
C GLU A 159 24.42 0.45 -5.26
N GLY A 160 25.00 -0.69 -4.89
CA GLY A 160 24.27 -1.73 -4.19
C GLY A 160 23.80 -1.25 -2.82
N MET A 161 22.48 -1.17 -2.59
CA MET A 161 21.91 -0.72 -1.31
C MET A 161 22.43 -1.52 -0.10
N SER A 162 22.84 -2.77 -0.27
CA SER A 162 23.49 -3.54 0.79
C SER A 162 24.85 -2.96 1.22
N ALA A 163 25.65 -2.46 0.27
CA ALA A 163 26.92 -1.81 0.56
C ALA A 163 26.68 -0.49 1.31
N VAL A 164 25.77 0.34 0.78
CA VAL A 164 25.35 1.60 1.41
C VAL A 164 24.85 1.36 2.84
N ALA A 165 23.97 0.38 3.04
CA ALA A 165 23.43 0.05 4.35
C ALA A 165 24.48 -0.50 5.33
N THR A 166 25.48 -1.23 4.85
CA THR A 166 26.59 -1.73 5.69
C THR A 166 27.40 -0.57 6.28
N LEU A 167 27.54 0.52 5.55
CA LEU A 167 28.34 1.68 5.94
C LEU A 167 27.53 2.71 6.75
N PHE A 168 26.32 3.02 6.29
CA PHE A 168 25.62 4.24 6.71
C PHE A 168 24.31 4.01 7.47
N ASN A 169 23.81 2.78 7.61
CA ASN A 169 22.54 2.53 8.30
C ASN A 169 22.68 2.72 9.82
N ASP A 170 21.97 3.68 10.41
CA ASP A 170 22.04 3.96 11.85
C ASP A 170 21.31 2.94 12.73
N ASP A 171 20.45 2.10 12.16
CA ASP A 171 20.01 0.88 12.84
C ASP A 171 21.18 -0.12 12.83
N LEU A 172 21.77 -0.39 14.00
CA LEU A 172 22.92 -1.29 14.12
C LEU A 172 22.60 -2.74 13.76
N GLY A 173 21.42 -3.21 14.13
CA GLY A 173 20.99 -4.55 13.77
C GLY A 173 20.80 -4.64 12.25
N GLY A 174 20.14 -3.64 11.67
CA GLY A 174 20.04 -3.45 10.23
C GLY A 174 21.41 -3.43 9.56
N ARG A 175 22.34 -2.60 10.02
CA ARG A 175 23.70 -2.46 9.49
C ARG A 175 24.44 -3.80 9.46
N GLN A 176 24.38 -4.58 10.54
CA GLN A 176 24.99 -5.93 10.59
C GLN A 176 24.40 -6.89 9.56
N ARG A 177 23.14 -6.68 9.15
CA ARG A 177 22.46 -7.44 8.09
C ARG A 177 22.51 -6.74 6.74
N ALA A 178 23.39 -5.76 6.55
CA ALA A 178 23.47 -4.92 5.36
C ALA A 178 22.10 -4.28 4.99
N GLY A 179 21.29 -3.94 5.99
CA GLY A 179 19.94 -3.39 5.86
C GLY A 179 18.84 -4.43 5.64
N ASP A 180 19.13 -5.73 5.57
CA ASP A 180 18.12 -6.76 5.32
C ASP A 180 17.11 -6.83 6.49
N LEU A 181 15.84 -6.63 6.15
CA LEU A 181 14.71 -6.70 7.08
C LEU A 181 14.09 -8.11 7.10
N GLY A 182 14.57 -9.01 6.24
CA GLY A 182 14.08 -10.38 6.13
C GLY A 182 12.74 -10.46 5.40
N TRP A 183 12.10 -11.63 5.54
CA TRP A 183 10.74 -11.85 5.04
C TRP A 183 9.73 -11.23 6.01
N ILE A 184 8.86 -10.37 5.49
CA ILE A 184 7.89 -9.61 6.27
C ILE A 184 6.49 -10.08 5.87
N HIS A 185 5.70 -10.45 6.88
CA HIS A 185 4.30 -10.79 6.71
C HIS A 185 3.43 -9.54 6.85
N ARG A 186 2.48 -9.34 5.92
CA ARG A 186 1.58 -8.18 5.91
C ARG A 186 0.71 -8.06 7.16
N ASP A 187 0.30 -9.19 7.74
CA ASP A 187 -0.54 -9.22 8.93
C ASP A 187 0.27 -9.32 10.25
N ASN A 188 1.57 -9.01 10.22
CA ASN A 188 2.37 -8.90 11.45
C ASN A 188 1.82 -7.74 12.30
N PRO A 189 1.37 -7.98 13.55
CA PRO A 189 0.82 -6.92 14.40
C PRO A 189 1.80 -5.80 14.74
N ASP A 190 3.11 -6.08 14.70
CA ASP A 190 4.16 -5.11 15.00
C ASP A 190 4.71 -4.42 13.73
N LEU A 191 4.10 -4.65 12.56
CA LEU A 191 4.52 -4.03 11.31
C LEU A 191 4.29 -2.51 11.37
N PRO A 192 5.34 -1.67 11.24
CA PRO A 192 5.16 -0.23 11.21
C PRO A 192 4.34 0.19 9.99
N TYR A 193 3.35 1.07 10.18
CA TYR A 193 2.41 1.49 9.12
C TYR A 193 3.10 2.00 7.85
N PHE A 194 4.25 2.67 7.97
CA PHE A 194 4.99 3.17 6.81
C PHE A 194 5.53 2.05 5.91
N MET A 195 5.62 0.82 6.40
CA MET A 195 6.07 -0.34 5.63
C MET A 195 4.96 -0.97 4.80
N ASP A 196 3.68 -0.65 5.04
CA ASP A 196 2.57 -1.21 4.27
C ASP A 196 2.68 -0.89 2.78
N ARG A 197 3.30 0.24 2.43
CA ARG A 197 3.57 0.62 1.04
C ARG A 197 4.40 -0.42 0.30
N LEU A 198 5.31 -1.12 0.96
CA LEU A 198 6.11 -2.16 0.33
C LEU A 198 5.26 -3.33 -0.22
N PHE A 199 4.06 -3.56 0.31
CA PHE A 199 3.15 -4.59 -0.20
C PHE A 199 2.37 -4.15 -1.44
N LEU A 200 2.39 -2.85 -1.74
CA LEU A 200 1.71 -2.24 -2.88
C LEU A 200 2.65 -2.02 -4.07
N GLU A 201 3.94 -1.83 -3.79
CA GLU A 201 4.97 -1.51 -4.79
C GLU A 201 5.63 -2.76 -5.36
N PRO A 202 6.07 -2.79 -6.64
CA PRO A 202 6.64 -3.99 -7.26
C PRO A 202 8.05 -4.36 -6.72
N PRO A 203 8.51 -5.62 -6.89
CA PRO A 203 9.89 -6.00 -6.59
C PRO A 203 10.90 -5.11 -7.34
N GLY A 204 11.94 -4.70 -6.64
CA GLY A 204 12.94 -3.74 -7.11
C GLY A 204 12.60 -2.28 -6.79
N TRP A 205 11.37 -1.97 -6.38
CA TRP A 205 10.98 -0.62 -6.01
C TRP A 205 11.82 -0.07 -4.85
N LEU A 206 12.18 1.20 -4.96
CA LEU A 206 12.97 1.97 -4.00
C LEU A 206 12.19 3.23 -3.62
N SER A 207 12.01 3.45 -2.33
CA SER A 207 11.39 4.69 -1.83
C SER A 207 12.37 5.85 -1.91
N GLU A 208 11.86 7.05 -2.18
CA GLU A 208 12.55 8.27 -1.74
C GLU A 208 12.69 8.27 -0.20
N PRO A 209 13.64 9.03 0.38
CA PRO A 209 13.74 9.17 1.82
C PRO A 209 12.51 9.86 2.41
N PHE A 210 11.90 9.25 3.43
CA PHE A 210 10.77 9.84 4.15
C PHE A 210 11.00 9.84 5.67
N PRO A 211 10.43 10.82 6.41
CA PRO A 211 10.62 10.92 7.84
C PRO A 211 9.78 9.88 8.61
N THR A 212 10.35 9.39 9.70
CA THR A 212 9.72 8.56 10.73
C THR A 212 10.12 9.09 12.12
N SER A 213 9.57 8.52 13.19
CA SER A 213 10.01 8.85 14.55
C SER A 213 11.48 8.51 14.82
N ALA A 214 12.05 7.55 14.09
CA ALA A 214 13.43 7.10 14.25
C ALA A 214 14.45 7.88 13.40
N GLY A 215 13.99 8.68 12.43
CA GLY A 215 14.85 9.33 11.44
C GLY A 215 14.28 9.25 10.02
N TYR A 216 15.13 9.51 9.02
CA TYR A 216 14.77 9.32 7.62
C TYR A 216 15.02 7.88 7.21
N VAL A 217 14.03 7.29 6.53
CA VAL A 217 14.09 5.90 6.11
C VAL A 217 14.07 5.82 4.58
N ILE A 218 14.91 4.95 4.03
CA ILE A 218 14.88 4.52 2.63
C ILE A 218 14.54 3.03 2.64
N LEU A 219 13.50 2.62 1.93
CA LEU A 219 13.08 1.22 1.83
C LEU A 219 13.22 0.74 0.40
N LYS A 220 13.61 -0.52 0.24
CA LYS A 220 13.58 -1.24 -1.02
C LYS A 220 12.79 -2.53 -0.87
N ARG A 221 11.88 -2.79 -1.81
CA ARG A 221 11.27 -4.12 -1.95
C ARG A 221 12.22 -4.99 -2.78
N GLU A 222 12.76 -6.03 -2.18
CA GLU A 222 13.64 -6.99 -2.88
C GLU A 222 12.82 -8.09 -3.58
N ARG A 223 11.73 -8.54 -2.94
CA ARG A 223 10.80 -9.55 -3.46
C ARG A 223 9.36 -9.24 -3.07
#